data_AF-A0AAV0NSX8-F1
#
_entry.id   AF-A0AAV0NSX8-F1
#
_cell.length_a   1.000
_cell.length_b   1.000
_cell.length_c   1.000
_cell.angle_alpha   90.00
_cell.angle_beta   90.00
_cell.angle_gamma   90.00
#
_symmetry.space_group_name_H-M   'P 1'
#
loop_
_entity.id
_entity.type
_entity.pdbx_description
1 polymer ?
#
loop_
_entity_poly.entity_id
_entity_poly.type
_entity_poly.pdbx_seq_one_letter_code
_entity_poly.pdbx_strand_id
1 'polypeptide(L)'
;MQHQGPAREKERNELRDLVGKNLHVLSQVEGIHLDMYRDTVLPRVLEQIVNCKDEIAQFYLMNCIIQVFLDEYHLQTLEVLLGACPQLQPFVDIKTVLSRLMERLSNYAAQVLPEFWQVEAFSKLNNAIGKVIEAQPDMPIFGAVTLYSSLLTFTLHVHPDRLDYADQVLGSCFKKLEHVGKVEDNKATKQIVALLSAPLEKYNDIVTALKLSNYPRVMGYLDTETSKIMATVEALFELMKGLMKDLEGATEEVNEDDFKEEQNYVAHLIQMLINDDPEEMFKIMCVVRNQIMSGGPKRLPYTIPSFVFSSLKLVRQLQGQDENPFGDEATTPKTIFHLLNQVGFSVLICLKRALRIANGAQQMSNAAWGSTGSVTLFIEILNK
;
A
#
# COMPACT_ATOMS: atom_id res chain seq x y z
N MET A 1 -2.68 5.51 -42.17
CA MET A 1 -2.46 6.97 -42.41
C MET A 1 -1.80 7.59 -41.17
N GLN A 2 -0.56 7.20 -40.85
CA GLN A 2 0.02 7.43 -39.51
C GLN A 2 1.07 8.56 -39.45
N HIS A 3 1.24 9.32 -40.54
CA HIS A 3 2.15 10.47 -40.60
C HIS A 3 1.41 11.67 -41.20
N GLN A 4 0.81 12.55 -40.38
CA GLN A 4 0.45 13.92 -40.83
C GLN A 4 -0.03 14.81 -39.67
N GLY A 5 0.85 15.71 -39.18
CA GLY A 5 0.61 17.07 -38.66
C GLY A 5 -0.35 17.34 -37.46
N PRO A 6 -0.06 18.35 -36.60
CA PRO A 6 -0.87 18.72 -35.43
C PRO A 6 -2.30 19.21 -35.77
N ALA A 7 -2.54 19.70 -37.00
CA ALA A 7 -3.86 20.13 -37.44
C ALA A 7 -4.85 18.96 -37.59
N ARG A 8 -4.39 17.80 -38.07
CA ARG A 8 -5.26 16.61 -38.21
C ARG A 8 -5.50 15.87 -36.91
N GLU A 9 -4.61 16.03 -35.93
CA GLU A 9 -4.84 15.50 -34.59
C GLU A 9 -6.01 16.22 -33.90
N LYS A 10 -6.16 17.52 -34.15
CA LYS A 10 -7.33 18.30 -33.71
C LYS A 10 -8.62 17.86 -34.42
N GLU A 11 -8.59 17.72 -35.75
CA GLU A 11 -9.74 17.19 -36.51
C GLU A 11 -10.13 15.77 -36.06
N ARG A 12 -9.14 14.92 -35.74
CA ARG A 12 -9.38 13.57 -35.21
C ARG A 12 -10.03 13.60 -33.82
N ASN A 13 -9.63 14.54 -32.95
CA ASN A 13 -10.28 14.71 -31.64
C ASN A 13 -11.75 15.17 -31.80
N GLU A 14 -12.03 16.08 -32.72
CA GLU A 14 -13.40 16.55 -32.99
C GLU A 14 -14.29 15.44 -33.58
N LEU A 15 -13.78 14.64 -34.52
CA LEU A 15 -14.49 13.48 -35.06
C LEU A 15 -14.75 12.41 -34.00
N ARG A 16 -13.79 12.18 -33.13
CA ARG A 16 -13.89 11.24 -32.02
C ARG A 16 -14.98 11.66 -31.02
N ASP A 17 -15.06 12.95 -30.68
CA ASP A 17 -16.11 13.48 -29.82
C ASP A 17 -17.50 13.35 -30.47
N LEU A 18 -17.58 13.44 -31.80
CA LEU A 18 -18.82 13.19 -32.52
C LEU A 18 -19.25 11.71 -32.43
N VAL A 19 -18.31 10.77 -32.55
CA VAL A 19 -18.60 9.34 -32.38
C VAL A 19 -18.97 9.01 -30.93
N GLY A 20 -18.30 9.64 -29.95
CA GLY A 20 -18.64 9.53 -28.53
C GLY A 20 -20.07 10.01 -28.24
N LYS A 21 -20.49 11.14 -28.85
CA LYS A 21 -21.88 11.62 -28.79
C LYS A 21 -22.87 10.63 -29.39
N ASN A 22 -22.53 9.96 -30.50
CA ASN A 22 -23.40 8.95 -31.08
C ASN A 22 -23.57 7.74 -30.15
N LEU A 23 -22.52 7.29 -29.49
CA LEU A 23 -22.62 6.24 -28.46
C LEU A 23 -23.49 6.71 -27.28
N HIS A 24 -23.34 7.96 -26.85
CA HIS A 24 -24.18 8.55 -25.81
C HIS A 24 -25.65 8.58 -26.21
N VAL A 25 -25.97 9.02 -27.43
CA VAL A 25 -27.33 8.99 -27.95
C VAL A 25 -27.86 7.55 -27.99
N LEU A 26 -27.06 6.59 -28.44
CA LEU A 26 -27.45 5.17 -28.46
C LEU A 26 -27.84 4.69 -27.06
N SER A 27 -27.10 5.05 -26.01
CA SER A 27 -27.47 4.67 -24.63
C SER A 27 -28.79 5.25 -24.13
N GLN A 28 -29.29 6.31 -24.78
CA GLN A 28 -30.54 6.99 -24.43
C GLN A 28 -31.72 6.55 -25.31
N VAL A 29 -31.49 5.73 -26.34
CA VAL A 29 -32.57 5.28 -27.23
C VAL A 29 -33.50 4.33 -26.46
N GLU A 30 -34.75 4.75 -26.32
CA GLU A 30 -35.82 3.88 -25.82
C GLU A 30 -35.95 2.64 -26.71
N GLY A 31 -35.79 1.45 -26.10
CA GLY A 31 -35.83 0.16 -26.79
C GLY A 31 -34.49 -0.59 -26.85
N ILE A 32 -33.37 0.02 -26.44
CA ILE A 32 -32.12 -0.73 -26.24
C ILE A 32 -32.15 -1.42 -24.87
N HIS A 33 -32.84 -2.55 -24.83
CA HIS A 33 -32.83 -3.48 -23.70
C HIS A 33 -31.56 -4.34 -23.69
N LEU A 34 -31.31 -5.00 -22.56
CA LEU A 34 -30.13 -5.83 -22.35
C LEU A 34 -29.88 -6.84 -23.50
N ASP A 35 -30.91 -7.54 -23.96
CA ASP A 35 -30.78 -8.52 -25.06
C ASP A 35 -30.36 -7.85 -26.37
N MET A 36 -30.96 -6.71 -26.71
CA MET A 36 -30.59 -5.95 -27.92
C MET A 36 -29.15 -5.45 -27.84
N TYR A 37 -28.73 -5.01 -26.65
CA TYR A 37 -27.37 -4.56 -26.40
C TYR A 37 -26.36 -5.70 -26.53
N ARG A 38 -26.62 -6.83 -25.86
CA ARG A 38 -25.78 -8.03 -25.86
C ARG A 38 -25.64 -8.64 -27.26
N ASP A 39 -26.76 -8.81 -27.95
CA ASP A 39 -26.81 -9.65 -29.14
C ASP A 39 -26.51 -8.86 -30.44
N THR A 40 -26.63 -7.53 -30.42
CA THR A 40 -26.48 -6.72 -31.65
C THR A 40 -25.65 -5.46 -31.46
N VAL A 41 -25.95 -4.61 -30.48
CA VAL A 41 -25.29 -3.29 -30.37
C VAL A 41 -23.82 -3.45 -30.03
N LEU A 42 -23.50 -4.10 -28.91
CA LEU A 42 -22.12 -4.22 -28.44
C LEU A 42 -21.22 -4.97 -29.42
N PRO A 43 -21.59 -6.16 -29.97
CA PRO A 43 -20.74 -6.86 -30.93
C PRO A 43 -20.41 -6.01 -32.16
N ARG A 44 -21.39 -5.29 -32.72
CA ARG A 44 -21.17 -4.42 -33.89
C ARG A 44 -20.28 -3.22 -33.57
N VAL A 45 -20.47 -2.60 -32.41
CA VAL A 45 -19.63 -1.46 -32.00
C VAL A 45 -18.18 -1.93 -31.80
N LEU A 46 -17.97 -3.06 -31.10
CA LEU A 46 -16.63 -3.61 -30.88
C LEU A 46 -15.95 -4.03 -32.18
N GLU A 47 -16.69 -4.61 -33.13
CA GLU A 47 -16.18 -4.93 -34.46
C GLU A 47 -15.63 -3.68 -35.16
N GLN A 48 -16.34 -2.56 -35.12
CA GLN A 48 -15.86 -1.30 -35.72
C GLN A 48 -14.63 -0.75 -35.00
N ILE A 49 -14.57 -0.85 -33.66
CA ILE A 49 -13.42 -0.41 -32.86
C ILE A 49 -12.18 -1.24 -33.21
N VAL A 50 -12.30 -2.57 -33.26
CA VAL A 50 -11.18 -3.45 -33.62
C VAL A 50 -10.71 -3.17 -35.05
N ASN A 51 -11.65 -3.00 -35.99
CA ASN A 51 -11.35 -2.80 -37.41
C ASN A 51 -10.79 -1.42 -37.76
N CYS A 52 -10.98 -0.39 -36.92
CA CYS A 52 -10.51 0.95 -37.24
C CYS A 52 -8.98 1.09 -37.20
N LYS A 53 -8.27 0.21 -36.46
CA LYS A 53 -6.81 0.15 -36.34
C LYS A 53 -6.12 1.48 -35.98
N ASP A 54 -6.85 2.42 -35.36
CA ASP A 54 -6.31 3.68 -34.84
C ASP A 54 -6.25 3.60 -33.31
N GLU A 55 -5.05 3.65 -32.76
CA GLU A 55 -4.77 3.50 -31.33
C GLU A 55 -5.54 4.50 -30.46
N ILE A 56 -5.66 5.75 -30.93
CA ILE A 56 -6.27 6.84 -30.17
C ILE A 56 -7.80 6.73 -30.24
N ALA A 57 -8.33 6.35 -31.40
CA ALA A 57 -9.76 6.06 -31.55
C ALA A 57 -10.14 4.84 -30.71
N GLN A 58 -9.37 3.75 -30.76
CA GLN A 58 -9.62 2.54 -29.98
C GLN A 58 -9.63 2.83 -28.48
N PHE A 59 -8.61 3.51 -27.97
CA PHE A 59 -8.54 3.91 -26.56
C PHE A 59 -9.78 4.72 -26.14
N TYR A 60 -10.14 5.74 -26.90
CA TYR A 60 -11.26 6.60 -26.56
C TYR A 60 -12.60 5.89 -26.64
N LEU A 61 -12.86 5.16 -27.72
CA LEU A 61 -14.15 4.51 -27.94
C LEU A 61 -14.39 3.41 -26.90
N MET A 62 -13.35 2.66 -26.51
CA MET A 62 -13.45 1.71 -25.40
C MET A 62 -13.80 2.40 -24.07
N ASN A 63 -13.18 3.55 -23.78
CA ASN A 63 -13.54 4.34 -22.60
C ASN A 63 -14.97 4.88 -22.69
N CYS A 64 -15.43 5.31 -23.87
CA CYS A 64 -16.80 5.76 -24.07
C CYS A 64 -17.80 4.64 -23.83
N ILE A 65 -17.56 3.42 -24.32
CA ILE A 65 -18.42 2.26 -24.00
C ILE A 65 -18.53 2.10 -22.49
N ILE A 66 -17.38 2.05 -21.80
CA ILE A 66 -17.34 1.87 -20.35
C ILE A 66 -18.07 2.99 -19.63
N GLN A 67 -18.01 4.24 -20.11
CA GLN A 67 -18.62 5.40 -19.46
C GLN A 67 -20.13 5.53 -19.72
N VAL A 68 -20.56 5.23 -20.93
CA VAL A 68 -21.89 5.59 -21.44
C VAL A 68 -22.96 4.54 -21.11
N PHE A 69 -22.63 3.25 -21.18
CA PHE A 69 -23.61 2.18 -20.92
C PHE A 69 -23.70 1.80 -19.44
N LEU A 70 -24.80 1.16 -19.04
CA LEU A 70 -25.12 0.79 -17.66
C LEU A 70 -24.23 -0.34 -17.12
N ASP A 71 -24.10 -0.41 -15.79
CA ASP A 71 -23.27 -1.41 -15.11
C ASP A 71 -23.77 -2.84 -15.33
N GLU A 72 -25.08 -3.04 -15.25
CA GLU A 72 -25.73 -4.32 -15.54
C GLU A 72 -25.38 -4.83 -16.95
N TYR A 73 -25.36 -3.91 -17.93
CA TYR A 73 -25.06 -4.26 -19.32
C TYR A 73 -23.59 -4.70 -19.44
N HIS A 74 -22.66 -3.99 -18.80
CA HIS A 74 -21.25 -4.39 -18.76
C HIS A 74 -21.04 -5.73 -18.08
N LEU A 75 -21.73 -6.00 -16.98
CA LEU A 75 -21.64 -7.27 -16.27
C LEU A 75 -22.11 -8.43 -17.15
N GLN A 76 -23.30 -8.31 -17.74
CA GLN A 76 -23.90 -9.38 -18.56
C GLN A 76 -23.20 -9.59 -19.91
N THR A 77 -22.46 -8.58 -20.39
CA THR A 77 -21.70 -8.65 -21.66
C THR A 77 -20.20 -8.72 -21.47
N LEU A 78 -19.74 -8.93 -20.23
CA LEU A 78 -18.33 -8.83 -19.83
C LEU A 78 -17.41 -9.68 -20.71
N GLU A 79 -17.86 -10.90 -21.05
CA GLU A 79 -17.09 -11.81 -21.89
C GLU A 79 -16.86 -11.30 -23.32
N VAL A 80 -17.89 -10.70 -23.92
CA VAL A 80 -17.83 -10.11 -25.26
C VAL A 80 -16.91 -8.88 -25.26
N LEU A 81 -17.05 -8.02 -24.24
CA LEU A 81 -16.23 -6.82 -24.09
C LEU A 81 -14.75 -7.17 -23.90
N LEU A 82 -14.46 -8.10 -22.98
CA LEU A 82 -13.09 -8.55 -22.70
C LEU A 82 -12.47 -9.31 -23.87
N GLY A 83 -13.27 -10.04 -24.66
CA GLY A 83 -12.82 -10.74 -25.86
C GLY A 83 -12.30 -9.81 -26.97
N ALA A 84 -12.71 -8.55 -26.98
CA ALA A 84 -12.22 -7.55 -27.93
C ALA A 84 -10.87 -6.94 -27.50
N CYS A 85 -10.54 -6.92 -26.20
CA CYS A 85 -9.34 -6.25 -25.69
C CYS A 85 -8.02 -6.76 -26.29
N PRO A 86 -7.78 -8.08 -26.44
CA PRO A 86 -6.56 -8.60 -27.07
C PRO A 86 -6.42 -8.27 -28.55
N GLN A 87 -7.50 -7.84 -29.22
CA GLN A 87 -7.51 -7.55 -30.66
C GLN A 87 -7.19 -6.07 -30.98
N LEU A 88 -7.05 -5.24 -29.95
CA LEU A 88 -6.71 -3.82 -30.09
C LEU A 88 -5.23 -3.66 -30.48
N GLN A 89 -4.88 -2.48 -31.00
CA GLN A 89 -3.49 -2.19 -31.35
C GLN A 89 -2.57 -2.23 -30.11
N PRO A 90 -1.31 -2.65 -30.24
CA PRO A 90 -0.41 -2.88 -29.10
C PRO A 90 -0.16 -1.65 -28.20
N PHE A 91 -0.20 -0.44 -28.76
CA PHE A 91 0.06 0.80 -28.04
C PHE A 91 -1.20 1.45 -27.45
N VAL A 92 -2.37 0.81 -27.58
CA VAL A 92 -3.59 1.26 -26.90
C VAL A 92 -3.38 1.13 -25.39
N ASP A 93 -3.70 2.19 -24.65
CA ASP A 93 -3.60 2.23 -23.18
C ASP A 93 -4.69 1.39 -22.51
N ILE A 94 -4.63 0.08 -22.72
CA ILE A 94 -5.62 -0.91 -22.30
C ILE A 94 -5.65 -1.08 -20.78
N LYS A 95 -4.53 -0.80 -20.10
CA LYS A 95 -4.50 -0.79 -18.62
C LYS A 95 -5.52 0.20 -18.06
N THR A 96 -5.58 1.42 -18.59
CA THR A 96 -6.50 2.45 -18.09
C THR A 96 -7.95 2.07 -18.38
N VAL A 97 -8.22 1.49 -19.55
CA VAL A 97 -9.56 0.99 -19.94
C VAL A 97 -10.02 -0.09 -18.96
N LEU A 98 -9.22 -1.13 -18.74
CA LEU A 98 -9.59 -2.26 -17.88
C LEU A 98 -9.61 -1.88 -16.39
N SER A 99 -8.71 -1.01 -15.92
CA SER A 99 -8.73 -0.48 -14.55
C SER A 99 -10.04 0.26 -14.27
N ARG A 100 -10.51 1.10 -15.20
CA ARG A 100 -11.79 1.81 -15.08
C ARG A 100 -12.99 0.87 -15.07
N LEU A 101 -12.98 -0.15 -15.92
CA LEU A 101 -14.02 -1.18 -15.93
C LEU A 101 -14.08 -1.91 -14.58
N MET A 102 -12.94 -2.34 -14.06
CA MET A 102 -12.85 -3.04 -12.76
C MET A 102 -13.29 -2.16 -11.60
N GLU A 103 -12.87 -0.89 -11.54
CA GLU A 103 -13.31 0.07 -10.53
C GLU A 103 -14.83 0.25 -10.57
N ARG A 104 -15.39 0.44 -11.77
CA ARG A 104 -16.82 0.62 -11.98
C ARG A 104 -17.62 -0.62 -11.56
N LEU A 105 -17.18 -1.81 -11.97
CA LEU A 105 -17.81 -3.07 -11.56
C LEU A 105 -17.66 -3.35 -10.06
N SER A 106 -16.54 -2.97 -9.45
CA SER A 106 -16.33 -3.07 -8.00
C SER A 106 -17.36 -2.25 -7.23
N ASN A 107 -17.58 -0.99 -7.64
CA ASN A 107 -18.56 -0.11 -7.02
C ASN A 107 -20.01 -0.58 -7.23
N TYR A 108 -20.29 -1.17 -8.39
CA TYR A 108 -21.60 -1.77 -8.68
C TYR A 108 -21.84 -3.03 -7.85
N ALA A 109 -20.82 -3.89 -7.70
CA ALA A 109 -20.91 -5.10 -6.90
C ALA A 109 -21.33 -4.82 -5.46
N ALA A 110 -20.87 -3.71 -4.85
CA ALA A 110 -21.28 -3.30 -3.50
C ALA A 110 -22.81 -3.12 -3.35
N GLN A 111 -23.54 -2.92 -4.44
CA GLN A 111 -24.98 -2.69 -4.47
C GLN A 111 -25.78 -3.96 -4.82
N VAL A 112 -25.18 -4.91 -5.56
CA VAL A 112 -25.89 -6.08 -6.16
C VAL A 112 -25.13 -7.42 -6.05
N LEU A 113 -24.43 -7.66 -4.93
CA LEU A 113 -23.57 -8.84 -4.72
C LEU A 113 -24.15 -10.22 -5.17
N PRO A 114 -25.42 -10.58 -4.88
CA PRO A 114 -25.94 -11.92 -5.20
C PRO A 114 -26.04 -12.21 -6.70
N GLU A 115 -26.38 -11.20 -7.50
CA GLU A 115 -26.47 -11.29 -8.97
C GLU A 115 -25.07 -11.25 -9.59
N PHE A 116 -24.17 -10.48 -8.97
CA PHE A 116 -22.80 -10.31 -9.42
C PHE A 116 -21.99 -11.62 -9.42
N TRP A 117 -22.19 -12.47 -8.41
CA TRP A 117 -21.45 -13.73 -8.30
C TRP A 117 -21.79 -14.76 -9.38
N GLN A 118 -22.95 -14.67 -10.02
CA GLN A 118 -23.38 -15.63 -11.05
C GLN A 118 -22.58 -15.50 -12.35
N VAL A 119 -21.94 -14.36 -12.57
CA VAL A 119 -21.26 -14.04 -13.84
C VAL A 119 -19.79 -14.46 -13.84
N GLU A 120 -19.28 -14.97 -12.72
CA GLU A 120 -17.88 -15.39 -12.54
C GLU A 120 -16.88 -14.30 -12.99
N ALA A 121 -17.20 -13.03 -12.68
CA ALA A 121 -16.49 -11.87 -13.21
C ALA A 121 -14.98 -11.91 -12.95
N PHE A 122 -14.55 -12.42 -11.77
CA PHE A 122 -13.14 -12.64 -11.46
C PHE A 122 -12.44 -13.53 -12.49
N SER A 123 -13.02 -14.70 -12.80
CA SER A 123 -12.44 -15.67 -13.73
C SER A 123 -12.30 -15.07 -15.14
N LYS A 124 -13.35 -14.37 -15.59
CA LYS A 124 -13.37 -13.69 -16.89
C LYS A 124 -12.31 -12.59 -16.97
N LEU A 125 -12.21 -11.74 -15.95
CA LEU A 125 -11.22 -10.66 -15.88
C LEU A 125 -9.79 -11.20 -15.81
N ASN A 126 -9.52 -12.19 -14.95
CA ASN A 126 -8.20 -12.79 -14.80
C ASN A 126 -7.71 -13.43 -16.11
N ASN A 127 -8.58 -14.18 -16.80
CA ASN A 127 -8.27 -14.78 -18.10
C ASN A 127 -8.02 -13.70 -19.17
N ALA A 128 -8.87 -12.68 -19.23
CA ALA A 128 -8.73 -11.60 -20.19
C ALA A 128 -7.44 -10.79 -20.02
N ILE A 129 -7.08 -10.44 -18.77
CA ILE A 129 -5.82 -9.75 -18.46
C ILE A 129 -4.62 -10.59 -18.91
N GLY A 130 -4.62 -11.90 -18.64
CA GLY A 130 -3.60 -12.81 -19.15
C GLY A 130 -3.46 -12.75 -20.68
N LYS A 131 -4.57 -12.88 -21.40
CA LYS A 131 -4.61 -12.80 -22.87
C LYS A 131 -4.15 -11.44 -23.42
N VAL A 132 -4.50 -10.34 -22.76
CA VAL A 132 -4.09 -8.99 -23.16
C VAL A 132 -2.58 -8.82 -23.00
N ILE A 133 -2.01 -9.30 -21.89
CA ILE A 133 -0.57 -9.25 -21.64
C ILE A 133 0.20 -10.15 -22.62
N GLU A 134 -0.35 -11.30 -23.00
CA GLU A 134 0.22 -12.19 -24.02
C GLU A 134 0.15 -11.58 -25.43
N ALA A 135 -0.95 -10.89 -25.76
CA ALA A 135 -1.13 -10.22 -27.04
C ALA A 135 -0.27 -8.95 -27.20
N GLN A 136 0.24 -8.39 -26.10
CA GLN A 136 1.09 -7.19 -26.09
C GLN A 136 2.48 -7.51 -25.48
N PRO A 137 3.40 -8.14 -26.24
CA PRO A 137 4.71 -8.53 -25.72
C PRO A 137 5.55 -7.34 -25.24
N ASP A 138 5.41 -6.19 -25.89
CA ASP A 138 6.12 -4.94 -25.56
C ASP A 138 5.45 -4.14 -24.43
N MET A 139 4.42 -4.69 -23.76
CA MET A 139 3.78 -4.02 -22.63
C MET A 139 4.79 -3.77 -21.51
N PRO A 140 4.96 -2.50 -21.05
CA PRO A 140 5.82 -2.19 -19.92
C PRO A 140 5.39 -2.92 -18.66
N ILE A 141 6.35 -3.31 -17.81
CA ILE A 141 6.09 -3.97 -16.52
C ILE A 141 5.11 -3.18 -15.68
N PHE A 142 5.30 -1.85 -15.61
CA PHE A 142 4.35 -0.94 -14.97
C PHE A 142 2.91 -1.18 -15.41
N GLY A 143 2.65 -1.34 -16.71
CA GLY A 143 1.31 -1.58 -17.24
C GLY A 143 0.72 -2.92 -16.82
N ALA A 144 1.51 -3.99 -16.86
CA ALA A 144 1.07 -5.31 -16.42
C ALA A 144 0.78 -5.34 -14.90
N VAL A 145 1.68 -4.75 -14.09
CA VAL A 145 1.47 -4.67 -12.63
C VAL A 145 0.27 -3.79 -12.29
N THR A 146 0.01 -2.69 -13.02
CA THR A 146 -1.21 -1.89 -12.84
C THR A 146 -2.47 -2.71 -13.07
N LEU A 147 -2.52 -3.53 -14.12
CA LEU A 147 -3.65 -4.41 -14.40
C LEU A 147 -3.89 -5.41 -13.26
N TYR A 148 -2.83 -6.10 -12.80
CA TYR A 148 -2.94 -7.02 -11.67
C TYR A 148 -3.31 -6.32 -10.36
N SER A 149 -2.81 -5.11 -10.14
CA SER A 149 -3.16 -4.29 -8.97
C SER A 149 -4.65 -3.92 -8.98
N SER A 150 -5.19 -3.47 -10.11
CA SER A 150 -6.62 -3.20 -10.25
C SER A 150 -7.47 -4.47 -10.07
N LEU A 151 -7.02 -5.61 -10.60
CA LEU A 151 -7.71 -6.89 -10.43
C LEU A 151 -7.70 -7.34 -8.96
N LEU A 152 -6.59 -7.16 -8.25
CA LEU A 152 -6.49 -7.50 -6.83
C LEU A 152 -7.41 -6.61 -6.00
N THR A 153 -7.40 -5.30 -6.22
CA THR A 153 -8.33 -4.37 -5.54
C THR A 153 -9.79 -4.76 -5.78
N PHE A 154 -10.16 -5.06 -7.03
CA PHE A 154 -11.48 -5.57 -7.37
C PHE A 154 -11.82 -6.86 -6.60
N THR A 155 -10.88 -7.82 -6.59
CA THR A 155 -11.05 -9.12 -5.93
C THR A 155 -11.26 -8.95 -4.43
N LEU A 156 -10.45 -8.12 -3.78
CA LEU A 156 -10.54 -7.83 -2.35
C LEU A 156 -11.84 -7.11 -1.97
N HIS A 157 -12.43 -6.36 -2.90
CA HIS A 157 -13.71 -5.68 -2.69
C HIS A 157 -14.91 -6.60 -2.89
N VAL A 158 -14.93 -7.38 -3.98
CA VAL A 158 -16.07 -8.22 -4.38
C VAL A 158 -16.08 -9.58 -3.69
N HIS A 159 -14.89 -10.12 -3.40
CA HIS A 159 -14.68 -11.45 -2.83
C HIS A 159 -13.69 -11.40 -1.65
N PRO A 160 -14.01 -10.67 -0.56
CA PRO A 160 -13.10 -10.51 0.57
C PRO A 160 -12.70 -11.84 1.23
N ASP A 161 -13.57 -12.85 1.22
CA ASP A 161 -13.30 -14.15 1.86
C ASP A 161 -12.51 -15.13 0.98
N ARG A 162 -12.25 -14.78 -0.30
CA ARG A 162 -11.61 -15.67 -1.29
C ARG A 162 -10.11 -15.39 -1.40
N LEU A 163 -9.37 -15.86 -0.39
CA LEU A 163 -7.90 -15.79 -0.37
C LEU A 163 -7.25 -16.47 -1.58
N ASP A 164 -7.89 -17.52 -2.10
CA ASP A 164 -7.43 -18.24 -3.29
C ASP A 164 -7.43 -17.37 -4.54
N TYR A 165 -8.39 -16.44 -4.69
CA TYR A 165 -8.42 -15.50 -5.80
C TYR A 165 -7.34 -14.43 -5.66
N ALA A 166 -7.15 -13.88 -4.45
CA ALA A 166 -6.07 -12.94 -4.18
C ALA A 166 -4.69 -13.56 -4.47
N ASP A 167 -4.46 -14.80 -4.01
CA ASP A 167 -3.19 -15.51 -4.24
C ASP A 167 -2.98 -15.86 -5.72
N GLN A 168 -4.05 -16.16 -6.48
CA GLN A 168 -3.98 -16.35 -7.93
C GLN A 168 -3.51 -15.08 -8.65
N VAL A 169 -4.03 -13.90 -8.28
CA VAL A 169 -3.61 -12.63 -8.90
C VAL A 169 -2.14 -12.35 -8.62
N LEU A 170 -1.70 -12.54 -7.37
CA LEU A 170 -0.28 -12.43 -7.00
C LEU A 170 0.59 -13.42 -7.78
N GLY A 171 0.13 -14.67 -7.94
CA GLY A 171 0.81 -15.69 -8.73
C GLY A 171 0.94 -15.33 -10.21
N SER A 172 -0.11 -14.78 -10.82
CA SER A 172 -0.08 -14.28 -12.20
C SER A 172 0.86 -13.08 -12.36
N CYS A 173 0.89 -12.17 -11.38
CA CYS A 173 1.85 -11.07 -11.33
C CYS A 173 3.30 -11.58 -11.23
N PHE A 174 3.56 -12.53 -10.32
CA PHE A 174 4.87 -13.17 -10.17
C PHE A 174 5.36 -13.79 -11.48
N LYS A 175 4.52 -14.57 -12.19
CA LYS A 175 4.89 -15.16 -13.49
C LYS A 175 5.34 -14.13 -14.52
N LYS A 176 4.73 -12.93 -14.51
CA LYS A 176 5.14 -11.84 -15.42
C LYS A 176 6.47 -11.21 -15.00
N LEU A 177 6.77 -11.17 -13.70
CA LEU A 177 8.01 -10.64 -13.14
C LEU A 177 9.19 -11.63 -13.21
N GLU A 178 8.92 -12.93 -13.32
CA GLU A 178 9.93 -14.00 -13.28
C GLU A 178 11.10 -13.77 -14.24
N HIS A 179 10.83 -13.23 -15.43
CA HIS A 179 11.82 -13.02 -16.48
C HIS A 179 12.47 -11.63 -16.48
N VAL A 180 12.06 -10.74 -15.59
CA VAL A 180 12.49 -9.33 -15.58
C VAL A 180 13.73 -9.10 -14.70
N GLY A 181 13.94 -9.94 -13.68
CA GLY A 181 14.91 -9.64 -12.61
C GLY A 181 14.39 -8.52 -11.69
N LYS A 182 15.28 -7.91 -10.89
CA LYS A 182 14.87 -6.81 -9.97
C LYS A 182 14.31 -5.63 -10.77
N VAL A 183 13.20 -5.08 -10.28
CA VAL A 183 12.51 -3.99 -10.96
C VAL A 183 13.21 -2.66 -10.65
N GLU A 184 13.86 -2.07 -11.65
CA GLU A 184 14.55 -0.78 -11.52
C GLU A 184 13.63 0.43 -11.81
N ASP A 185 12.50 0.21 -12.50
CA ASP A 185 11.54 1.29 -12.80
C ASP A 185 10.77 1.70 -11.54
N ASN A 186 11.08 2.90 -11.03
CA ASN A 186 10.39 3.52 -9.89
C ASN A 186 8.87 3.52 -10.01
N LYS A 187 8.28 3.64 -11.20
CA LYS A 187 6.82 3.61 -11.37
C LYS A 187 6.28 2.20 -11.16
N ALA A 188 6.93 1.20 -11.74
CA ALA A 188 6.60 -0.21 -11.54
C ALA A 188 6.78 -0.61 -10.07
N THR A 189 7.88 -0.22 -9.42
CA THR A 189 8.15 -0.47 -8.00
C THR A 189 7.05 0.09 -7.10
N LYS A 190 6.63 1.35 -7.32
CA LYS A 190 5.49 1.95 -6.59
C LYS A 190 4.19 1.18 -6.80
N GLN A 191 3.96 0.64 -7.99
CA GLN A 191 2.77 -0.14 -8.27
C GLN A 191 2.82 -1.53 -7.62
N ILE A 192 3.99 -2.17 -7.56
CA ILE A 192 4.18 -3.43 -6.84
C ILE A 192 3.92 -3.22 -5.35
N VAL A 193 4.44 -2.12 -4.79
CA VAL A 193 4.15 -1.69 -3.41
C VAL A 193 2.63 -1.57 -3.20
N ALA A 194 1.93 -0.82 -4.05
CA ALA A 194 0.46 -0.67 -3.94
C ALA A 194 -0.30 -2.01 -4.04
N LEU A 195 0.16 -2.92 -4.92
CA LEU A 195 -0.40 -4.27 -5.05
C LEU A 195 -0.22 -5.11 -3.78
N LEU A 196 0.95 -5.01 -3.12
CA LEU A 196 1.23 -5.73 -1.88
C LEU A 196 0.57 -5.07 -0.65
N SER A 197 0.37 -3.75 -0.65
CA SER A 197 -0.33 -3.04 0.42
C SER A 197 -1.83 -3.32 0.45
N ALA A 198 -2.47 -3.55 -0.71
CA ALA A 198 -3.93 -3.69 -0.78
C ALA A 198 -4.51 -4.84 0.10
N PRO A 199 -3.93 -6.06 0.13
CA PRO A 199 -4.34 -7.10 1.08
C PRO A 199 -4.19 -6.69 2.55
N LEU A 200 -3.12 -5.96 2.89
CA LEU A 200 -2.83 -5.54 4.26
C LEU A 200 -3.81 -4.51 4.79
N GLU A 201 -4.24 -3.60 3.92
CA GLU A 201 -5.26 -2.61 4.26
C GLU A 201 -6.65 -3.25 4.40
N LYS A 202 -6.93 -4.31 3.65
CA LYS A 202 -8.26 -4.94 3.61
C LYS A 202 -8.48 -5.99 4.69
N TYR A 203 -7.46 -6.81 4.99
CA TYR A 203 -7.59 -7.86 5.99
C TYR A 203 -7.34 -7.32 7.39
N ASN A 204 -8.29 -7.54 8.31
CA ASN A 204 -8.13 -7.18 9.72
C ASN A 204 -6.99 -7.94 10.41
N ASP A 205 -6.60 -9.09 9.85
CA ASP A 205 -5.52 -9.93 10.33
C ASP A 205 -4.40 -10.00 9.28
N ILE A 206 -3.27 -9.35 9.58
CA ILE A 206 -2.07 -9.34 8.74
C ILE A 206 -1.57 -10.77 8.49
N VAL A 207 -1.76 -11.68 9.45
CA VAL A 207 -1.36 -13.09 9.29
C VAL A 207 -2.12 -13.75 8.13
N THR A 208 -3.32 -13.28 7.81
CA THR A 208 -4.12 -13.77 6.68
C THR A 208 -3.54 -13.34 5.33
N ALA A 209 -3.03 -12.10 5.23
CA ALA A 209 -2.29 -11.66 4.04
C ALA A 209 -0.98 -12.44 3.88
N LEU A 210 -0.27 -12.72 4.98
CA LEU A 210 0.99 -13.47 4.97
C LEU A 210 0.83 -14.97 4.66
N LYS A 211 -0.38 -15.53 4.80
CA LYS A 211 -0.69 -16.91 4.36
C LYS A 211 -0.73 -17.04 2.84
N LEU A 212 -0.78 -15.94 2.09
CA LEU A 212 -0.78 -15.96 0.62
C LEU A 212 0.59 -16.44 0.12
N SER A 213 0.59 -17.58 -0.56
CA SER A 213 1.82 -18.28 -0.94
C SER A 213 2.70 -17.49 -1.93
N ASN A 214 2.08 -16.64 -2.76
CA ASN A 214 2.77 -15.85 -3.77
C ASN A 214 3.16 -14.44 -3.29
N TYR A 215 2.70 -14.02 -2.11
CA TYR A 215 3.06 -12.73 -1.51
C TYR A 215 4.58 -12.53 -1.35
N PRO A 216 5.32 -13.42 -0.64
CA PRO A 216 6.77 -13.27 -0.50
C PRO A 216 7.52 -13.39 -1.84
N ARG A 217 6.93 -14.08 -2.82
CA ARG A 217 7.54 -14.23 -4.15
C ARG A 217 7.53 -12.93 -4.93
N VAL A 218 6.43 -12.19 -4.89
CA VAL A 218 6.33 -10.87 -5.52
C VAL A 218 7.21 -9.85 -4.78
N MET A 219 7.25 -9.91 -3.45
CA MET A 219 8.12 -9.04 -2.63
C MET A 219 9.60 -9.16 -3.00
N GLY A 220 10.06 -10.36 -3.40
CA GLY A 220 11.46 -10.61 -3.79
C GLY A 220 11.97 -9.81 -5.01
N TYR A 221 11.08 -9.17 -5.77
CA TYR A 221 11.44 -8.35 -6.94
C TYR A 221 11.66 -6.87 -6.62
N LEU A 222 11.31 -6.43 -5.41
CA LEU A 222 11.58 -5.08 -4.93
C LEU A 222 13.08 -4.93 -4.62
N ASP A 223 13.60 -3.71 -4.73
CA ASP A 223 14.96 -3.41 -4.26
C ASP A 223 15.05 -3.57 -2.74
N THR A 224 16.27 -3.65 -2.22
CA THR A 224 16.49 -3.93 -0.80
C THR A 224 15.92 -2.83 0.10
N GLU A 225 15.93 -1.57 -0.33
CA GLU A 225 15.39 -0.44 0.45
C GLU A 225 13.86 -0.45 0.45
N THR A 226 13.21 -0.63 -0.71
CA THR A 226 11.75 -0.73 -0.78
C THR A 226 11.23 -2.02 -0.13
N SER A 227 11.94 -3.13 -0.27
CA SER A 227 11.64 -4.38 0.45
C SER A 227 11.73 -4.15 1.96
N LYS A 228 12.74 -3.39 2.43
CA LYS A 228 12.84 -2.99 3.83
C LYS A 228 11.69 -2.07 4.23
N ILE A 229 11.22 -1.16 3.39
CA ILE A 229 10.08 -0.29 3.71
C ILE A 229 8.76 -1.09 3.78
N MET A 230 8.51 -1.98 2.83
CA MET A 230 7.37 -2.89 2.85
C MET A 230 7.44 -3.83 4.05
N ALA A 231 8.63 -4.37 4.33
CA ALA A 231 8.93 -5.07 5.56
C ALA A 231 8.88 -4.14 6.79
N THR A 232 9.01 -2.81 6.71
CA THR A 232 8.81 -1.97 7.91
C THR A 232 7.33 -1.75 8.17
N VAL A 233 6.45 -1.80 7.18
CA VAL A 233 5.00 -1.76 7.42
C VAL A 233 4.49 -3.13 7.91
N GLU A 234 5.04 -4.23 7.40
CA GLU A 234 4.62 -5.60 7.75
C GLU A 234 5.46 -6.27 8.83
N ALA A 235 6.77 -6.09 8.77
CA ALA A 235 7.74 -6.67 9.66
C ALA A 235 8.11 -5.71 10.81
N LEU A 236 7.46 -4.55 10.99
CA LEU A 236 7.68 -3.74 12.21
C LEU A 236 7.52 -4.57 13.48
N PHE A 237 6.58 -5.51 13.54
CA PHE A 237 6.34 -6.33 14.73
C PHE A 237 7.08 -7.69 14.72
N GLU A 238 7.24 -8.35 13.56
CA GLU A 238 8.00 -9.63 13.47
C GLU A 238 9.51 -9.45 13.22
N LEU A 239 9.94 -8.41 12.50
CA LEU A 239 11.35 -7.96 12.41
C LEU A 239 11.80 -7.32 13.73
N MET A 240 10.94 -6.62 14.49
CA MET A 240 11.29 -6.23 15.86
C MET A 240 11.63 -7.47 16.70
N LYS A 241 10.87 -8.55 16.57
CA LYS A 241 11.11 -9.81 17.27
C LYS A 241 12.36 -10.55 16.77
N GLY A 242 12.68 -10.47 15.47
CA GLY A 242 13.88 -11.06 14.85
C GLY A 242 15.17 -10.23 14.97
N LEU A 243 15.08 -8.89 15.05
CA LEU A 243 16.21 -7.97 15.29
C LEU A 243 16.46 -7.71 16.77
N MET A 244 15.49 -8.03 17.64
CA MET A 244 15.63 -8.02 19.10
C MET A 244 15.77 -9.43 19.68
N LYS A 245 16.09 -10.45 18.88
CA LYS A 245 16.58 -11.73 19.41
C LYS A 245 17.72 -12.19 18.53
N ASP A 246 18.79 -12.69 19.14
CA ASP A 246 19.78 -13.44 18.39
C ASP A 246 19.10 -14.69 17.81
N LEU A 247 19.22 -14.93 16.50
CA LEU A 247 18.82 -16.19 15.90
C LEU A 247 19.67 -17.30 16.53
N GLU A 248 19.03 -18.28 17.17
CA GLU A 248 19.73 -19.43 17.75
C GLU A 248 20.50 -20.16 16.64
N GLY A 249 21.83 -20.05 16.66
CA GLY A 249 22.74 -20.74 15.74
C GLY A 249 23.61 -19.85 14.83
N ALA A 250 23.43 -18.53 14.81
CA ALA A 250 24.30 -17.65 14.01
C ALA A 250 25.68 -17.48 14.69
N THR A 251 26.67 -18.22 14.20
CA THR A 251 28.10 -18.12 14.56
C THR A 251 28.87 -17.30 13.52
N GLU A 252 28.26 -16.22 13.03
CA GLU A 252 28.95 -15.26 12.17
C GLU A 252 29.37 -14.05 13.01
N GLU A 253 30.64 -13.66 12.93
CA GLU A 253 31.15 -12.43 13.51
C GLU A 253 30.44 -11.25 12.84
N VAL A 254 29.33 -10.79 13.46
CA VAL A 254 28.60 -9.60 12.99
C VAL A 254 29.52 -8.40 13.13
N ASN A 255 29.75 -7.70 12.01
CA ASN A 255 30.47 -6.43 11.98
C ASN A 255 29.82 -5.44 12.97
N GLU A 256 30.59 -4.89 13.90
CA GLU A 256 30.06 -4.00 14.94
C GLU A 256 29.42 -2.72 14.37
N ASP A 257 29.92 -2.22 13.24
CA ASP A 257 29.35 -1.05 12.57
C ASP A 257 27.97 -1.36 11.97
N ASP A 258 27.82 -2.51 11.32
CA ASP A 258 26.54 -2.96 10.76
C ASP A 258 25.52 -3.22 11.87
N PHE A 259 25.94 -3.87 12.97
CA PHE A 259 25.08 -4.08 14.14
C PHE A 259 24.60 -2.76 14.74
N LYS A 260 25.48 -1.78 14.89
CA LYS A 260 25.14 -0.47 15.45
C LYS A 260 24.16 0.28 14.55
N GLU A 261 24.34 0.22 13.23
CA GLU A 261 23.44 0.80 12.24
C GLU A 261 22.05 0.16 12.31
N GLU A 262 21.98 -1.17 12.37
CA GLU A 262 20.74 -1.93 12.59
C GLU A 262 20.02 -1.51 13.87
N GLN A 263 20.73 -1.41 15.01
CA GLN A 263 20.13 -1.00 16.27
C GLN A 263 19.65 0.47 16.25
N ASN A 264 20.32 1.34 15.49
CA ASN A 264 19.85 2.71 15.28
C ASN A 264 18.55 2.75 14.44
N TYR A 265 18.40 1.88 13.44
CA TYR A 265 17.13 1.77 12.70
C TYR A 265 15.98 1.33 13.61
N VAL A 266 16.20 0.33 14.48
CA VAL A 266 15.21 -0.10 15.47
C VAL A 266 14.84 1.05 16.43
N ALA A 267 15.83 1.86 16.84
CA ALA A 267 15.56 3.01 17.70
C ALA A 267 14.68 4.07 17.02
N HIS A 268 14.92 4.36 15.73
CA HIS A 268 14.07 5.27 14.94
C HIS A 268 12.65 4.73 14.77
N LEU A 269 12.52 3.42 14.53
CA LEU A 269 11.24 2.73 14.40
C LEU A 269 10.32 2.95 15.61
N ILE A 270 10.87 2.77 16.81
CA ILE A 270 10.17 2.99 18.08
C ILE A 270 9.67 4.44 18.21
N GLN A 271 10.42 5.40 17.66
CA GLN A 271 10.08 6.82 17.71
C GLN A 271 9.01 7.21 16.67
N MET A 272 8.90 6.47 15.57
CA MET A 272 7.88 6.68 14.54
C MET A 272 6.52 6.08 14.90
N LEU A 273 6.48 5.14 15.83
CA LEU A 273 5.23 4.62 16.40
C LEU A 273 4.51 5.74 17.15
N ILE A 274 3.47 6.32 16.52
CA ILE A 274 2.63 7.37 17.08
C ILE A 274 1.19 7.00 16.80
N ASN A 275 0.35 7.04 17.83
CA ASN A 275 -1.09 6.91 17.73
C ASN A 275 -1.74 8.11 18.44
N ASP A 276 -2.80 8.66 17.84
CA ASP A 276 -3.53 9.80 18.39
C ASP A 276 -4.40 9.39 19.59
N ASP A 277 -4.80 8.11 19.66
CA ASP A 277 -5.50 7.54 20.80
C ASP A 277 -4.50 7.07 21.88
N PRO A 278 -4.57 7.60 23.13
CA PRO A 278 -3.59 7.31 24.16
C PRO A 278 -3.69 5.88 24.72
N GLU A 279 -4.86 5.24 24.65
CA GLU A 279 -5.04 3.87 25.13
C GLU A 279 -4.46 2.87 24.14
N GLU A 280 -4.73 3.04 22.85
CA GLU A 280 -4.12 2.25 21.78
C GLU A 280 -2.60 2.47 21.73
N MET A 281 -2.14 3.72 21.91
CA MET A 281 -0.71 4.00 22.03
C MET A 281 -0.08 3.24 23.22
N PHE A 282 -0.75 3.16 24.36
CA PHE A 282 -0.27 2.40 25.52
C PHE A 282 -0.20 0.89 25.25
N LYS A 283 -1.18 0.32 24.55
CA LYS A 283 -1.14 -1.09 24.13
C LYS A 283 0.05 -1.37 23.22
N ILE A 284 0.28 -0.51 22.22
CA ILE A 284 1.46 -0.58 21.33
C ILE A 284 2.74 -0.54 22.15
N MET A 285 2.84 0.38 23.11
CA MET A 285 4.00 0.51 23.99
C MET A 285 4.26 -0.74 24.86
N CYS A 286 3.21 -1.41 25.34
CA CYS A 286 3.36 -2.66 26.08
C CYS A 286 3.94 -3.79 25.21
N VAL A 287 3.52 -3.87 23.94
CA VAL A 287 4.06 -4.83 22.99
C VAL A 287 5.53 -4.53 22.68
N VAL A 288 5.84 -3.27 22.36
CA VAL A 288 7.21 -2.81 22.08
C VAL A 288 8.15 -3.12 23.24
N ARG A 289 7.71 -2.86 24.48
CA ARG A 289 8.47 -3.16 25.69
C ARG A 289 8.86 -4.64 25.77
N ASN A 290 7.89 -5.54 25.62
CA ASN A 290 8.12 -6.98 25.75
C ASN A 290 9.18 -7.45 24.75
N GLN A 291 9.18 -6.87 23.56
CA GLN A 291 10.14 -7.19 22.52
C GLN A 291 11.54 -6.64 22.83
N ILE A 292 11.67 -5.40 23.29
CA ILE A 292 12.96 -4.81 23.73
C ILE A 292 13.59 -5.62 24.85
N MET A 293 12.80 -6.08 25.82
CA MET A 293 13.29 -6.90 26.93
C MET A 293 13.76 -8.28 26.50
N SER A 294 13.28 -8.77 25.36
CA SER A 294 13.78 -10.01 24.77
C SER A 294 15.07 -9.83 23.93
N GLY A 295 15.45 -8.56 23.71
CA GLY A 295 16.64 -8.01 23.00
C GLY A 295 18.01 -8.60 23.29
N GLY A 296 18.22 -9.02 24.53
CA GLY A 296 19.55 -9.23 25.09
C GLY A 296 20.30 -7.91 25.41
N PRO A 297 21.34 -7.97 26.25
CA PRO A 297 21.95 -6.78 26.87
C PRO A 297 22.71 -5.86 25.90
N LYS A 298 23.19 -6.36 24.75
CA LYS A 298 23.94 -5.57 23.75
C LYS A 298 23.06 -4.56 23.00
N ARG A 299 21.76 -4.86 22.84
CA ARG A 299 20.80 -4.04 22.07
C ARG A 299 20.12 -2.96 22.92
N LEU A 300 19.97 -3.22 24.22
CA LEU A 300 19.30 -2.33 25.17
C LEU A 300 19.81 -0.87 25.17
N PRO A 301 21.14 -0.59 25.07
CA PRO A 301 21.64 0.78 25.06
C PRO A 301 21.12 1.64 23.90
N TYR A 302 20.72 1.02 22.79
CA TYR A 302 20.27 1.71 21.58
C TYR A 302 18.75 1.89 21.56
N THR A 303 18.00 0.89 22.02
CA THR A 303 16.53 0.84 21.90
C THR A 303 15.80 1.37 23.13
N ILE A 304 16.40 1.29 24.33
CA ILE A 304 15.79 1.87 25.55
C ILE A 304 15.64 3.39 25.45
N PRO A 305 16.61 4.18 24.97
CA PRO A 305 16.46 5.63 24.87
C PRO A 305 15.24 6.05 24.05
N SER A 306 15.04 5.48 22.86
CA SER A 306 13.88 5.80 22.00
C SER A 306 12.57 5.37 22.64
N PHE A 307 12.53 4.19 23.27
CA PHE A 307 11.36 3.74 24.03
C PHE A 307 10.99 4.69 25.18
N VAL A 308 11.98 5.18 25.93
CA VAL A 308 11.77 6.15 27.01
C VAL A 308 11.24 7.47 26.44
N PHE A 309 11.79 7.97 25.34
CA PHE A 309 11.30 9.21 24.71
C PHE A 309 9.87 9.08 24.20
N SER A 310 9.52 7.95 23.56
CA SER A 310 8.15 7.65 23.14
C SER A 310 7.19 7.57 24.34
N SER A 311 7.62 6.93 25.44
CA SER A 311 6.85 6.87 26.70
C SER A 311 6.57 8.25 27.28
N LEU A 312 7.58 9.13 27.29
CA LEU A 312 7.45 10.49 27.81
C LEU A 312 6.55 11.36 26.92
N LYS A 313 6.52 11.10 25.60
CA LYS A 313 5.59 11.76 24.68
C LYS A 313 4.14 11.39 24.99
N LEU A 314 3.87 10.12 25.27
CA LEU A 314 2.54 9.64 25.69
C LEU A 314 2.13 10.26 27.04
N VAL A 315 3.05 10.34 28.01
CA VAL A 315 2.78 11.02 29.30
C VAL A 315 2.41 12.48 29.08
N ARG A 316 3.08 13.19 28.16
CA ARG A 316 2.74 14.58 27.83
C ARG A 316 1.37 14.69 27.17
N GLN A 317 0.99 13.75 26.30
CA GLN A 317 -0.34 13.72 25.69
C GLN A 317 -1.43 13.53 26.75
N LEU A 318 -1.22 12.60 27.70
CA LEU A 318 -2.14 12.35 28.82
C LEU A 318 -2.22 13.51 29.82
N GLN A 319 -1.14 14.29 29.99
CA GLN A 319 -1.14 15.49 30.85
C GLN A 319 -1.79 16.71 30.18
N GLY A 320 -1.93 16.70 28.85
CA GLY A 320 -2.61 17.77 28.09
C GLY A 320 -4.12 17.56 27.94
N GLN A 321 -4.64 16.41 28.36
CA GLN A 321 -6.08 16.11 28.41
C GLN A 321 -6.57 16.31 29.85
N ASP A 322 -7.39 17.35 30.07
CA ASP A 322 -7.99 17.64 31.39
C ASP A 322 -8.77 16.45 31.95
N GLU A 323 -8.78 16.35 33.28
CA GLU A 323 -9.38 15.30 34.12
C GLU A 323 -10.75 14.83 33.60
N ASN A 324 -10.79 13.61 33.03
CA ASN A 324 -12.05 12.93 32.78
C ASN A 324 -12.52 12.30 34.12
N PRO A 325 -13.64 12.76 34.75
CA PRO A 325 -14.01 12.34 36.11
C PRO A 325 -14.65 10.94 36.19
N PHE A 326 -14.77 10.24 35.06
CA PHE A 326 -15.43 8.94 34.97
C PHE A 326 -14.55 7.96 34.18
N GLY A 327 -13.85 7.08 34.90
CA GLY A 327 -13.15 5.95 34.29
C GLY A 327 -12.12 5.34 35.23
N ASP A 328 -12.52 4.35 36.02
CA ASP A 328 -11.63 3.58 36.91
C ASP A 328 -10.60 2.69 36.16
N GLU A 329 -10.53 2.76 34.83
CA GLU A 329 -9.61 1.96 33.98
C GLU A 329 -8.82 2.78 32.93
N ALA A 330 -8.76 4.11 33.04
CA ALA A 330 -8.01 4.92 32.07
C ALA A 330 -6.48 4.77 32.23
N THR A 331 -5.74 4.78 31.11
CA THR A 331 -4.26 4.79 31.12
C THR A 331 -3.75 6.05 31.81
N THR A 332 -3.04 5.90 32.93
CA THR A 332 -2.53 7.05 33.69
C THR A 332 -1.02 7.24 33.50
N PRO A 333 -0.49 8.46 33.70
CA PRO A 333 0.96 8.66 33.78
C PRO A 333 1.65 7.70 34.76
N LYS A 334 0.98 7.34 35.87
CA LYS A 334 1.49 6.39 36.86
C LYS A 334 1.70 4.99 36.29
N THR A 335 0.80 4.49 35.43
CA THR A 335 0.97 3.17 34.79
C THR A 335 2.11 3.18 33.79
N ILE A 336 2.32 4.28 33.06
CA ILE A 336 3.47 4.45 32.16
C ILE A 336 4.79 4.53 32.95
N PHE A 337 4.82 5.24 34.08
CA PHE A 337 6.00 5.24 34.96
C PHE A 337 6.28 3.86 35.56
N HIS A 338 5.25 3.08 35.88
CA HIS A 338 5.42 1.69 36.29
C HIS A 338 6.00 0.83 35.16
N LEU A 339 5.50 0.98 33.94
CA LEU A 339 6.00 0.33 32.72
C LEU A 339 7.50 0.64 32.50
N LEU A 340 7.89 1.91 32.63
CA LEU A 340 9.27 2.37 32.52
C LEU A 340 10.17 1.81 33.64
N ASN A 341 9.69 1.73 34.87
CA ASN A 341 10.47 1.18 35.99
C ASN A 341 10.74 -0.33 35.84
N GLN A 342 9.82 -1.06 35.21
CA GLN A 342 10.00 -2.49 34.98
C GLN A 342 10.97 -2.84 33.82
N VAL A 343 11.43 -1.85 33.04
CA VAL A 343 12.43 -2.03 31.95
C VAL A 343 13.88 -2.06 32.48
N GLY A 344 14.07 -1.95 33.80
CA GLY A 344 15.35 -2.23 34.47
C GLY A 344 16.32 -1.05 34.56
N PHE A 345 17.44 -1.27 35.28
CA PHE A 345 18.43 -0.30 35.80
C PHE A 345 18.92 0.78 34.81
N SER A 346 18.83 0.56 33.50
CA SER A 346 19.17 1.52 32.44
C SER A 346 18.24 2.73 32.39
N VAL A 347 16.96 2.56 32.76
CA VAL A 347 16.01 3.67 32.89
C VAL A 347 16.40 4.58 34.06
N LEU A 348 16.98 4.04 35.14
CA LEU A 348 17.49 4.84 36.25
C LEU A 348 18.72 5.67 35.85
N ILE A 349 19.54 5.17 34.91
CA ILE A 349 20.68 5.89 34.33
C ILE A 349 20.19 6.99 33.37
N CYS A 350 19.25 6.67 32.48
CA CYS A 350 18.65 7.64 31.55
C CYS A 350 17.84 8.70 32.30
N LEU A 351 17.03 8.33 33.29
CA LEU A 351 16.30 9.25 34.16
C LEU A 351 17.25 10.05 35.05
N LYS A 352 18.32 9.46 35.61
CA LYS A 352 19.33 10.24 36.34
C LYS A 352 20.05 11.22 35.42
N ARG A 353 20.37 10.83 34.17
CA ARG A 353 21.03 11.71 33.18
C ARG A 353 20.08 12.82 32.72
N ALA A 354 18.82 12.49 32.43
CA ALA A 354 17.77 13.45 32.09
C ALA A 354 17.45 14.40 33.26
N LEU A 355 17.39 13.90 34.51
CA LEU A 355 17.20 14.71 35.71
C LEU A 355 18.44 15.60 35.97
N ARG A 356 19.66 15.13 35.68
CA ARG A 356 20.89 15.95 35.76
C ARG A 356 20.90 17.04 34.70
N ILE A 357 20.46 16.73 33.48
CA ILE A 357 20.30 17.70 32.38
C ILE A 357 19.21 18.71 32.70
N ALA A 358 18.06 18.26 33.22
CA ALA A 358 16.96 19.13 33.62
C ALA A 358 17.34 20.04 34.80
N ASN A 359 18.00 19.50 35.83
CA ASN A 359 18.50 20.31 36.96
C ASN A 359 19.62 21.26 36.53
N GLY A 360 20.50 20.85 35.61
CA GLY A 360 21.51 21.72 35.00
C GLY A 360 20.88 22.84 34.18
N ALA A 361 19.86 22.54 33.38
CA ALA A 361 19.09 23.52 32.62
C ALA A 361 18.30 24.47 33.53
N GLN A 362 17.75 23.98 34.65
CA GLN A 362 17.01 24.78 35.64
C GLN A 362 17.95 25.69 36.45
N GLN A 363 19.13 25.20 36.85
CA GLN A 363 20.16 26.02 37.49
C GLN A 363 20.73 27.06 36.51
N MET A 364 20.90 26.72 35.23
CA MET A 364 21.31 27.68 34.19
C MET A 364 20.22 28.69 33.86
N SER A 365 18.94 28.32 33.86
CA SER A 365 17.80 29.25 33.76
C SER A 365 17.82 30.27 34.91
N ASN A 366 18.22 29.84 36.10
CA ASN A 366 18.32 30.70 37.27
C ASN A 366 19.63 31.52 37.32
N ALA A 367 20.69 31.07 36.63
CA ALA A 367 21.99 31.73 36.61
C ALA A 367 22.24 32.62 35.37
N ALA A 368 21.58 32.35 34.25
CA ALA A 368 21.79 33.04 32.97
C ALA A 368 20.81 34.20 32.79
N TRP A 369 21.07 35.28 33.54
CA TRP A 369 20.74 36.64 33.10
C TRP A 369 21.89 37.21 32.22
N GLY A 370 22.42 36.45 31.26
CA GLY A 370 23.48 36.97 30.39
C GLY A 370 24.22 35.97 29.50
N SER A 371 23.93 36.07 28.21
CA SER A 371 24.74 35.81 27.00
C SER A 371 25.59 34.52 26.82
N THR A 372 25.18 33.77 25.79
CA THR A 372 25.96 33.06 24.75
C THR A 372 26.99 31.98 25.11
N GLY A 373 27.40 31.79 26.37
CA GLY A 373 28.25 30.66 26.78
C GLY A 373 27.51 29.31 26.94
N SER A 374 26.18 29.33 26.94
CA SER A 374 25.33 28.18 27.26
C SER A 374 25.21 27.14 26.15
N VAL A 375 25.39 27.53 24.87
CA VAL A 375 25.20 26.63 23.72
C VAL A 375 26.43 25.75 23.50
N THR A 376 27.63 26.29 23.64
CA THR A 376 28.90 25.56 23.46
C THR A 376 29.09 24.46 24.51
N LEU A 377 28.63 24.69 25.75
CA LEU A 377 28.70 23.71 26.84
C LEU A 377 27.59 22.65 26.76
N PHE A 378 26.43 22.98 26.17
CA PHE A 378 25.37 22.01 25.85
C PHE A 378 25.84 20.97 24.81
N ILE A 379 26.63 21.42 23.83
CA ILE A 379 27.27 20.56 22.82
C ILE A 379 28.36 19.68 23.46
N GLU A 380 29.10 20.19 24.44
CA GLU A 380 30.14 19.43 25.14
C GLU A 380 29.58 18.34 26.07
N ILE A 381 28.41 18.56 26.66
CA ILE A 381 27.72 17.59 27.54
C ILE A 381 26.97 16.51 26.72
N LEU A 382 26.55 16.80 25.50
CA LEU A 382 25.94 15.81 24.60
C LEU A 382 26.97 14.87 23.96
N ASN A 383 28.24 15.29 23.85
CA ASN A 383 29.32 14.54 23.20
C ASN A 383 30.18 13.66 24.14
N LYS A 384 29.84 13.56 25.43
CA LYS A 384 30.39 12.58 26.40
C LYS A 384 29.25 11.79 27.01
#